data_AF-A0A1Y1XNW3-F1
#
_entry.id   AF-A0A1Y1XNW3-F1
#
_cell.length_a   1.000
_cell.length_b   1.000
_cell.length_c   1.000
_cell.angle_alpha   90.00
_cell.angle_beta   90.00
_cell.angle_gamma   90.00
#
_symmetry.space_group_name_H-M   'P 1'
#
loop_
_entity.id
_entity.type
_entity.pdbx_description
1 polymer ?
#
loop_
_entity_poly.entity_id
_entity_poly.type
_entity_poly.pdbx_seq_one_letter_code
_entity_poly.pdbx_strand_id
1 'polypeptide(L)'
;MSLDITERNNILKIINKNNISLLRKYVTENNISLISFNNENFDILIYSIEKKASIEIIKFIINQCKYETFNYYVTENDKDKVPLYSAIAKNNFIIADFLIKKNADINYFTPNIIIYLYNTFSLNPKNLNYILNNGFNKEYINEEIFLAMIEKKKASFLNIIFKHYIFNEDFILNLLKIYKNKEPLTKKQFNDLITNERNKLIITEEMYQHAVELNRNEIIKILFNNDSSEQDVIFCRINEYDILEKAVKINDYKFVNNVLKYEPFNFKSINAKSILLEVSQYNNLDIIKLFVESSLKATNNGYYKKIEKNSKSNNKYNIHYLSFMLNMLIKTRNLSFIKYFIEDTEFKSYININAKDINDEYPIITAFYTDDLNIFEYLIEKGADCNTKNCNGNSLISLSIDKNDGKEYIKKMLNENVKTIKEEFIFGSDSLMKAINNNNINIVILLVRYGLEHNINMNTIDRNGNTPLTLAYRLEYQVFSNF
;
A
#
# COMPACT_ATOMS: atom_id res chain seq x y z
N MET A 1 -43.13 12.40 47.16
CA MET A 1 -41.77 12.38 46.57
C MET A 1 -41.00 11.09 46.84
N SER A 2 -41.10 10.41 48.00
CA SER A 2 -40.33 9.18 48.28
C SER A 2 -40.90 7.87 47.71
N LEU A 3 -42.23 7.75 47.56
CA LEU A 3 -42.88 6.55 47.01
C LEU A 3 -42.61 6.37 45.51
N ASP A 4 -42.79 7.43 44.72
CA ASP A 4 -42.60 7.42 43.26
C ASP A 4 -41.15 7.07 42.84
N ILE A 5 -40.15 7.55 43.60
CA ILE A 5 -38.74 7.18 43.39
C ILE A 5 -38.50 5.69 43.69
N THR A 6 -39.14 5.15 44.73
CA THR A 6 -38.99 3.75 45.13
C THR A 6 -39.65 2.82 44.10
N GLU A 7 -40.85 3.17 43.65
CA GLU A 7 -41.59 2.44 42.62
C GLU A 7 -40.84 2.43 41.29
N ARG A 8 -40.37 3.60 40.83
CA ARG A 8 -39.52 3.71 39.65
C ARG A 8 -38.29 2.82 39.76
N ASN A 9 -37.55 2.88 40.87
CA ASN A 9 -36.35 2.06 41.06
C ASN A 9 -36.65 0.55 41.02
N ASN A 10 -37.79 0.11 41.56
CA ASN A 10 -38.18 -1.30 41.50
C ASN A 10 -38.53 -1.73 40.07
N ILE A 11 -39.28 -0.92 39.32
CA ILE A 11 -39.60 -1.16 37.91
C ILE A 11 -38.31 -1.28 37.08
N LEU A 12 -37.36 -0.37 37.25
CA LEU A 12 -36.09 -0.41 36.52
C LEU A 12 -35.28 -1.67 36.86
N LYS A 13 -35.26 -2.11 38.12
CA LYS A 13 -34.65 -3.39 38.51
C LYS A 13 -35.32 -4.59 37.82
N ILE A 14 -36.66 -4.58 37.69
CA ILE A 14 -37.39 -5.65 37.02
C ILE A 14 -37.09 -5.66 35.51
N ILE A 15 -37.06 -4.50 34.86
CA ILE A 15 -36.68 -4.34 33.45
C ILE A 15 -35.27 -4.88 33.21
N ASN A 16 -34.32 -4.55 34.09
CA ASN A 16 -32.93 -5.04 34.00
C ASN A 16 -32.81 -6.57 34.18
N LYS A 17 -33.75 -7.20 34.91
CA LYS A 17 -33.85 -8.66 35.01
C LYS A 17 -34.49 -9.31 33.79
N ASN A 18 -34.98 -8.51 32.84
CA ASN A 18 -35.62 -8.95 31.60
C ASN A 18 -36.78 -9.94 31.81
N ASN A 19 -37.57 -9.74 32.86
CA ASN A 19 -38.67 -10.65 33.24
C ASN A 19 -40.03 -9.98 33.03
N ILE A 20 -40.65 -10.24 31.88
CA ILE A 20 -41.96 -9.67 31.52
C ILE A 20 -43.09 -10.10 32.48
N SER A 21 -43.07 -11.34 32.97
CA SER A 21 -44.12 -11.85 33.88
C SER A 21 -44.10 -11.09 35.20
N LEU A 22 -42.90 -10.86 35.75
CA LEU A 22 -42.72 -10.07 36.97
C LEU A 22 -43.10 -8.59 36.75
N LEU A 23 -42.75 -8.02 35.59
CA LEU A 23 -43.10 -6.64 35.25
C LEU A 23 -44.62 -6.45 35.18
N ARG A 24 -45.32 -7.34 34.48
CA ARG A 24 -46.79 -7.31 34.38
C ARG A 24 -47.43 -7.40 35.75
N LYS A 25 -47.03 -8.39 36.55
CA LYS A 25 -47.54 -8.60 37.91
C LYS A 25 -47.35 -7.35 38.77
N TYR A 26 -46.13 -6.81 38.82
CA TYR A 26 -45.81 -5.66 39.66
C TYR A 26 -46.58 -4.39 39.25
N VAL A 27 -46.69 -4.13 37.94
CA VAL A 27 -47.45 -2.97 37.43
C VAL A 27 -48.94 -3.09 37.77
N THR A 28 -49.54 -4.27 37.61
CA THR A 28 -50.97 -4.48 37.88
C THR A 28 -51.29 -4.44 39.38
N GLU A 29 -50.52 -5.14 40.21
CA GLU A 29 -50.76 -5.22 41.66
C GLU A 29 -50.63 -3.87 42.36
N ASN A 30 -49.74 -3.00 41.87
CA ASN A 30 -49.48 -1.69 42.46
C ASN A 30 -50.15 -0.54 41.70
N ASN A 31 -50.99 -0.84 40.69
CA ASN A 31 -51.69 0.14 39.85
C ASN A 31 -50.77 1.26 39.30
N ILE A 32 -49.59 0.87 38.80
CA ILE A 32 -48.54 1.81 38.38
C ILE A 32 -48.82 2.36 36.98
N SER A 33 -48.76 3.68 36.84
CA SER A 33 -48.79 4.36 35.55
C SER A 33 -47.37 4.50 34.99
N LEU A 34 -46.95 3.65 34.04
CA LEU A 34 -45.57 3.70 33.53
C LEU A 34 -45.21 5.04 32.85
N ILE A 35 -46.20 5.74 32.27
CA ILE A 35 -45.98 7.03 31.63
C ILE A 35 -45.63 8.13 32.64
N SER A 36 -46.04 8.02 33.91
CA SER A 36 -45.75 9.05 34.92
C SER A 36 -44.27 9.11 35.30
N PHE A 37 -43.48 8.09 34.94
CA PHE A 37 -42.04 8.11 35.15
C PHE A 37 -41.30 8.93 34.09
N ASN A 38 -41.92 9.20 32.94
CA ASN A 38 -41.30 9.97 31.86
C ASN A 38 -41.27 11.46 32.20
N ASN A 39 -40.18 12.12 31.85
CA ASN A 39 -39.98 13.56 31.97
C ASN A 39 -38.89 14.02 30.98
N GLU A 40 -38.52 15.30 31.03
CA GLU A 40 -37.55 15.90 30.10
C GLU A 40 -36.18 15.22 30.07
N ASN A 41 -35.76 14.59 31.18
CA ASN A 41 -34.45 13.95 31.31
C ASN A 41 -34.50 12.41 31.37
N PHE A 42 -35.69 11.81 31.31
CA PHE A 42 -35.82 10.36 31.41
C PHE A 42 -37.06 9.84 30.68
N ASP A 43 -36.87 8.75 29.95
CA ASP A 43 -37.95 8.01 29.32
C ASP A 43 -37.77 6.50 29.56
N ILE A 44 -38.81 5.85 30.05
CA ILE A 44 -38.79 4.42 30.41
C ILE A 44 -38.63 3.50 29.20
N LEU A 45 -39.15 3.89 28.03
CA LEU A 45 -38.99 3.14 26.79
C LEU A 45 -37.52 3.18 26.35
N ILE A 46 -36.93 4.38 26.27
CA ILE A 46 -35.51 4.59 25.93
C ILE A 46 -34.61 3.84 26.91
N TYR A 47 -34.86 3.98 28.22
CA TYR A 47 -34.12 3.24 29.25
C TYR A 47 -34.15 1.73 29.00
N SER A 48 -35.35 1.18 28.74
CA SER A 48 -35.53 -0.25 28.51
C SER A 48 -34.80 -0.74 27.27
N ILE A 49 -34.82 0.05 26.19
CA ILE A 49 -34.08 -0.22 24.96
C ILE A 49 -32.57 -0.24 25.25
N GLU A 50 -32.05 0.76 25.96
CA GLU A 50 -30.62 0.87 26.28
C GLU A 50 -30.12 -0.25 27.19
N LYS A 51 -31.00 -0.76 28.07
CA LYS A 51 -30.76 -1.92 28.93
C LYS A 51 -31.01 -3.26 28.23
N LYS A 52 -31.26 -3.24 26.91
CA LYS A 52 -31.45 -4.44 26.07
C LYS A 52 -32.61 -5.32 26.58
N ALA A 53 -33.68 -4.70 27.06
CA ALA A 53 -34.91 -5.42 27.42
C ALA A 53 -35.47 -6.17 26.19
N SER A 54 -36.21 -7.25 26.45
CA SER A 54 -36.81 -8.08 25.41
C SER A 54 -37.90 -7.32 24.65
N ILE A 55 -38.19 -7.77 23.43
CA ILE A 55 -39.23 -7.16 22.59
C ILE A 55 -40.62 -7.22 23.27
N GLU A 56 -40.87 -8.22 24.12
CA GLU A 56 -42.10 -8.34 24.90
C GLU A 56 -42.22 -7.25 25.96
N ILE A 57 -41.11 -6.90 26.64
CA ILE A 57 -41.07 -5.77 27.58
C ILE A 57 -41.29 -4.46 26.85
N ILE A 58 -40.62 -4.25 25.73
CA ILE A 58 -40.80 -3.04 24.91
C ILE A 58 -42.24 -2.88 24.45
N LYS A 59 -42.85 -3.94 23.90
CA LYS A 59 -44.26 -3.95 23.50
C LYS A 59 -45.19 -3.66 24.66
N PHE A 60 -44.91 -4.22 25.85
CA PHE A 60 -45.70 -3.97 27.04
C PHE A 60 -45.63 -2.50 27.47
N ILE A 61 -44.43 -1.93 27.54
CA ILE A 61 -44.22 -0.51 27.90
C ILE A 61 -44.93 0.41 26.91
N ILE A 62 -44.75 0.20 25.61
CA ILE A 62 -45.41 1.02 24.58
C ILE A 62 -46.93 0.99 24.72
N ASN A 63 -47.51 -0.19 24.99
CA ASN A 63 -48.95 -0.33 25.18
C ASN A 63 -49.47 0.35 26.46
N GLN A 64 -48.68 0.37 27.53
CA GLN A 64 -49.03 1.05 28.79
C GLN A 64 -48.91 2.57 28.67
N CYS A 65 -47.84 3.05 28.03
CA CYS A 65 -47.52 4.47 27.93
C CYS A 65 -48.31 5.19 26.83
N LYS A 66 -48.81 4.47 25.81
CA LYS A 66 -49.60 5.02 24.68
C LYS A 66 -48.92 6.22 24.00
N TYR A 67 -47.64 6.08 23.66
CA TYR A 67 -46.89 7.11 22.91
C TYR A 67 -47.62 7.51 21.62
N GLU A 68 -47.74 8.82 21.38
CA GLU A 68 -48.33 9.38 20.15
C GLU A 68 -47.42 9.15 18.94
N THR A 69 -46.11 9.26 19.14
CA THR A 69 -45.07 9.09 18.14
C THR A 69 -43.80 8.51 18.76
N PHE A 70 -42.93 7.94 17.94
CA PHE A 70 -41.57 7.51 18.32
C PHE A 70 -40.49 8.48 17.83
N ASN A 71 -40.91 9.58 17.21
CA ASN A 71 -40.08 10.66 16.70
C ASN A 71 -40.00 11.76 17.76
N TYR A 72 -39.31 11.47 18.85
CA TYR A 72 -39.03 12.39 19.95
C TYR A 72 -37.63 12.12 20.52
N TYR A 73 -37.15 13.03 21.38
CA TYR A 73 -35.93 12.83 22.14
C TYR A 73 -36.10 13.25 23.59
N VAL A 74 -35.25 12.72 24.48
CA VAL A 74 -35.06 13.22 25.86
C VAL A 74 -33.58 13.52 26.08
N THR A 75 -33.28 14.49 26.95
CA THR A 75 -31.90 14.92 27.20
C THR A 75 -31.46 14.43 28.58
N GLU A 76 -30.63 13.39 28.61
CA GLU A 76 -30.10 12.82 29.86
C GLU A 76 -28.59 13.08 29.96
N ASN A 77 -28.15 13.91 30.90
CA ASN A 77 -26.75 14.31 31.09
C ASN A 77 -26.13 14.92 29.82
N ASP A 78 -26.78 15.95 29.27
CA ASP A 78 -26.38 16.65 28.03
C ASP A 78 -26.27 15.75 26.79
N LYS A 79 -26.99 14.61 26.79
CA LYS A 79 -27.07 13.69 25.66
C LYS A 79 -28.51 13.49 25.27
N ASP A 80 -28.82 13.90 24.05
CA ASP A 80 -30.11 13.63 23.43
C ASP A 80 -30.22 12.14 23.10
N LYS A 81 -31.37 11.55 23.42
CA LYS A 81 -31.66 10.14 23.20
C LYS A 81 -32.96 10.02 22.42
N VAL A 82 -32.89 9.38 21.26
CA VAL A 82 -34.04 9.11 20.40
C VAL A 82 -34.36 7.61 20.49
N PRO A 83 -35.61 7.18 20.67
CA PRO A 83 -35.95 5.76 20.85
C PRO A 83 -35.37 4.84 19.75
N LEU A 84 -35.54 5.24 18.49
CA LEU A 84 -35.02 4.49 17.35
C LEU A 84 -33.48 4.48 17.33
N TYR A 85 -32.84 5.62 17.58
CA TYR A 85 -31.37 5.71 17.58
C TYR A 85 -30.77 4.88 18.73
N SER A 86 -31.39 4.86 19.91
CA SER A 86 -30.98 4.01 21.03
C SER A 86 -31.08 2.52 20.68
N ALA A 87 -32.12 2.09 19.95
CA ALA A 87 -32.24 0.69 19.51
C ALA A 87 -31.13 0.30 18.53
N ILE A 88 -30.86 1.17 17.55
CA ILE A 88 -29.81 0.99 16.54
C ILE A 88 -28.41 1.05 17.17
N ALA A 89 -28.17 1.97 18.12
CA ALA A 89 -26.92 2.07 18.88
C ALA A 89 -26.59 0.79 19.65
N LYS A 90 -27.61 0.07 20.14
CA LYS A 90 -27.45 -1.23 20.81
C LYS A 90 -27.41 -2.42 19.85
N ASN A 91 -27.44 -2.19 18.53
CA ASN A 91 -27.56 -3.21 17.48
C ASN A 91 -28.79 -4.12 17.68
N ASN A 92 -29.86 -3.62 18.30
CA ASN A 92 -31.10 -4.37 18.49
C ASN A 92 -32.06 -4.10 17.34
N PHE A 93 -31.77 -4.69 16.19
CA PHE A 93 -32.51 -4.48 14.95
C PHE A 93 -33.96 -4.99 15.02
N ILE A 94 -34.25 -5.97 15.88
CA ILE A 94 -35.63 -6.44 16.10
C ILE A 94 -36.50 -5.33 16.69
N ILE A 95 -35.98 -4.59 17.68
CA ILE A 95 -36.67 -3.43 18.25
C ILE A 95 -36.71 -2.29 17.24
N ALA A 96 -35.61 -2.02 16.54
CA ALA A 96 -35.57 -0.97 15.53
C ALA A 96 -36.62 -1.19 14.43
N ASP A 97 -36.71 -2.40 13.86
CA ASP A 97 -37.72 -2.79 12.87
C ASP A 97 -39.15 -2.62 13.42
N PHE A 98 -39.36 -2.96 14.70
CA PHE A 98 -40.65 -2.78 15.34
C PHE A 98 -41.04 -1.30 15.47
N LEU A 99 -40.10 -0.43 15.84
CA LEU A 99 -40.31 1.01 15.92
C LEU A 99 -40.55 1.62 14.53
N ILE A 100 -39.79 1.23 13.52
CA ILE A 100 -39.97 1.68 12.13
C ILE A 100 -41.35 1.26 11.60
N LYS A 101 -41.79 0.02 11.86
CA LYS A 101 -43.17 -0.45 11.56
C LYS A 101 -44.26 0.35 12.27
N LYS A 102 -43.90 1.08 13.33
CA LYS A 102 -44.77 2.00 14.07
C LYS A 102 -44.51 3.47 13.70
N ASN A 103 -43.98 3.71 12.49
CA ASN A 103 -43.71 5.02 11.90
C ASN A 103 -42.59 5.84 12.61
N ALA A 104 -41.66 5.17 13.29
CA ALA A 104 -40.41 5.83 13.69
C ALA A 104 -39.58 6.13 12.44
N ASP A 105 -39.16 7.39 12.28
CA ASP A 105 -38.38 7.86 11.14
C ASP A 105 -36.88 7.85 11.48
N ILE A 106 -36.10 7.11 10.70
CA ILE A 106 -34.64 7.03 10.85
C ILE A 106 -33.93 8.36 10.54
N ASN A 107 -34.61 9.28 9.86
CA ASN A 107 -34.11 10.60 9.46
C ASN A 107 -34.62 11.74 10.36
N TYR A 108 -35.33 11.42 11.45
CA TYR A 108 -36.03 12.38 12.29
C TYR A 108 -35.13 13.46 12.92
N PHE A 109 -33.95 13.07 13.40
CA PHE A 109 -33.17 13.89 14.34
C PHE A 109 -31.93 14.51 13.68
N THR A 110 -31.55 15.71 14.13
CA THR A 110 -30.31 16.42 13.72
C THR A 110 -29.37 16.54 14.93
N PRO A 111 -28.11 16.10 14.83
CA PRO A 111 -27.44 15.56 13.64
C PRO A 111 -28.01 14.18 13.22
N ASN A 112 -27.88 13.84 11.93
CA ASN A 112 -28.39 12.57 11.38
C ASN A 112 -27.83 11.35 12.13
N ILE A 113 -28.48 10.20 12.02
CA ILE A 113 -28.13 9.02 12.83
C ILE A 113 -26.67 8.58 12.71
N ILE A 114 -26.01 8.71 11.56
CA ILE A 114 -24.61 8.31 11.41
C ILE A 114 -23.72 9.21 12.26
N ILE A 115 -23.89 10.54 12.16
CA ILE A 115 -23.14 11.53 12.94
C ILE A 115 -23.50 11.42 14.43
N TYR A 116 -24.78 11.21 14.76
CA TYR A 116 -25.22 10.97 16.13
C TYR A 116 -24.51 9.76 16.76
N LEU A 117 -24.52 8.62 16.07
CA LEU A 117 -23.87 7.41 16.57
C LEU A 117 -22.34 7.56 16.61
N TYR A 118 -21.78 8.36 15.69
CA TYR A 118 -20.35 8.68 15.68
C TYR A 118 -19.96 9.50 16.92
N ASN A 119 -20.68 10.60 17.20
CA ASN A 119 -20.45 11.47 18.36
C ASN A 119 -20.69 10.77 19.70
N THR A 120 -21.60 9.79 19.73
CA THR A 120 -21.87 8.97 20.91
C THR A 120 -20.97 7.72 21.03
N PHE A 121 -19.98 7.57 20.15
CA PHE A 121 -19.06 6.41 20.09
C PHE A 121 -19.75 5.04 19.95
N SER A 122 -20.96 5.03 19.37
CA SER A 122 -21.79 3.84 19.21
C SER A 122 -21.87 3.34 17.75
N LEU A 123 -21.39 4.13 16.79
CA LEU A 123 -21.32 3.74 15.37
C LEU A 123 -20.36 2.55 15.19
N ASN A 124 -20.88 1.48 14.57
CA ASN A 124 -20.13 0.27 14.28
C ASN A 124 -20.55 -0.32 12.91
N PRO A 125 -19.80 -1.27 12.34
CA PRO A 125 -20.13 -1.84 11.02
C PRO A 125 -21.54 -2.43 10.91
N LYS A 126 -22.09 -3.02 11.99
CA LYS A 126 -23.40 -3.65 11.98
C LYS A 126 -24.52 -2.61 11.90
N ASN A 127 -24.48 -1.59 12.74
CA ASN A 127 -25.51 -0.56 12.71
C ASN A 127 -25.40 0.36 11.50
N LEU A 128 -24.19 0.67 11.01
CA LEU A 128 -24.04 1.40 9.75
C LEU A 128 -24.70 0.64 8.59
N ASN A 129 -24.42 -0.67 8.46
CA ASN A 129 -25.06 -1.49 7.44
C ASN A 129 -26.59 -1.53 7.60
N TYR A 130 -27.10 -1.60 8.83
CA TYR A 130 -28.55 -1.54 9.06
C TYR A 130 -29.13 -0.20 8.60
N ILE A 131 -28.51 0.93 8.98
CA ILE A 131 -28.95 2.28 8.62
C ILE A 131 -29.07 2.45 7.10
N LEU A 132 -28.02 2.09 6.37
CA LEU A 132 -27.97 2.27 4.91
C LEU A 132 -29.01 1.43 4.14
N ASN A 133 -29.55 0.38 4.75
CA ASN A 133 -30.55 -0.50 4.14
C ASN A 133 -31.98 -0.26 4.65
N ASN A 134 -32.23 0.72 5.54
CA ASN A 134 -33.54 0.91 6.19
C ASN A 134 -34.05 2.36 6.10
N GLY A 135 -34.15 2.90 4.88
CA GLY A 135 -34.82 4.19 4.64
C GLY A 135 -34.02 5.44 5.02
N PHE A 136 -32.72 5.30 5.29
CA PHE A 136 -31.85 6.45 5.53
C PHE A 136 -31.76 7.36 4.30
N ASN A 137 -31.90 8.68 4.51
CA ASN A 137 -31.75 9.67 3.47
C ASN A 137 -30.28 9.73 3.03
N LYS A 138 -30.05 9.27 1.81
CA LYS A 138 -28.74 9.17 1.17
C LYS A 138 -28.06 10.52 0.96
N GLU A 139 -28.81 11.61 0.82
CA GLU A 139 -28.26 12.97 0.69
C GLU A 139 -27.44 13.41 1.90
N TYR A 140 -27.62 12.75 3.06
CA TYR A 140 -26.80 13.00 4.24
C TYR A 140 -25.40 12.37 4.18
N ILE A 141 -25.11 11.51 3.19
CA ILE A 141 -23.74 11.03 2.96
C ILE A 141 -22.99 12.08 2.16
N ASN A 142 -22.35 12.98 2.90
CA ASN A 142 -21.55 14.08 2.37
C ASN A 142 -20.07 13.93 2.74
N GLU A 143 -19.25 14.86 2.25
CA GLU A 143 -17.80 14.91 2.49
C GLU A 143 -17.43 14.92 3.98
N GLU A 144 -18.18 15.63 4.83
CA GLU A 144 -17.95 15.70 6.28
C GLU A 144 -17.91 14.30 6.93
N ILE A 145 -18.82 13.40 6.54
CA ILE A 145 -18.84 12.01 7.04
C ILE A 145 -17.58 11.26 6.60
N PHE A 146 -17.13 11.47 5.35
CA PHE A 146 -15.91 10.85 4.84
C PHE A 146 -14.67 11.33 5.60
N LEU A 147 -14.52 12.64 5.81
CA LEU A 147 -13.42 13.23 6.56
C LEU A 147 -13.37 12.70 8.00
N ALA A 148 -14.52 12.67 8.69
CA ALA A 148 -14.62 12.09 10.03
C ALA A 148 -14.19 10.60 10.08
N MET A 149 -14.56 9.82 9.06
CA MET A 149 -14.14 8.41 8.95
C MET A 149 -12.64 8.24 8.64
N ILE A 150 -12.07 9.13 7.83
CA ILE A 150 -10.63 9.18 7.52
C ILE A 150 -9.82 9.45 8.80
N GLU A 151 -10.20 10.48 9.55
CA GLU A 151 -9.54 10.90 10.79
C GLU A 151 -9.42 9.74 11.80
N LYS A 152 -10.55 9.04 12.03
CA LYS A 152 -10.65 7.96 13.04
C LYS A 152 -10.25 6.57 12.51
N LYS A 153 -9.61 6.49 11.34
CA LYS A 153 -9.11 5.23 10.74
C LYS A 153 -10.22 4.19 10.52
N LYS A 154 -11.40 4.64 10.10
CA LYS A 154 -12.61 3.82 9.94
C LYS A 154 -12.75 3.20 8.54
N ALA A 155 -11.69 2.57 8.03
CA ALA A 155 -11.65 1.98 6.69
C ALA A 155 -12.82 1.01 6.39
N SER A 156 -13.24 0.20 7.37
CA SER A 156 -14.38 -0.71 7.22
C SER A 156 -15.71 0.01 6.99
N PHE A 157 -15.89 1.21 7.53
CA PHE A 157 -17.11 2.01 7.40
C PHE A 157 -17.18 2.61 5.99
N LEU A 158 -16.06 3.11 5.48
CA LEU A 158 -15.94 3.56 4.09
C LEU A 158 -16.28 2.44 3.11
N ASN A 159 -15.75 1.23 3.32
CA ASN A 159 -16.10 0.07 2.50
C ASN A 159 -17.61 -0.25 2.54
N ILE A 160 -18.25 -0.12 3.70
CA ILE A 160 -19.70 -0.31 3.83
C ILE A 160 -20.46 0.76 3.06
N ILE A 161 -20.07 2.04 3.19
CA ILE A 161 -20.69 3.14 2.44
C ILE A 161 -20.52 2.88 0.94
N PHE A 162 -19.30 2.72 0.43
CA PHE A 162 -19.07 2.48 -1.00
C PHE A 162 -19.83 1.26 -1.53
N LYS A 163 -19.95 0.19 -0.74
CA LYS A 163 -20.67 -1.02 -1.15
C LYS A 163 -22.18 -0.85 -1.19
N HIS A 164 -22.79 -0.23 -0.18
CA HIS A 164 -24.24 -0.18 0.00
C HIS A 164 -24.88 1.10 -0.54
N TYR A 165 -24.10 2.18 -0.64
CA TYR A 165 -24.57 3.45 -1.18
C TYR A 165 -24.60 3.46 -2.70
N ILE A 166 -23.49 3.04 -3.34
CA ILE A 166 -23.35 3.07 -4.79
C ILE A 166 -24.35 2.10 -5.42
N PHE A 167 -24.18 0.79 -5.24
CA PHE A 167 -25.06 -0.20 -5.87
C PHE A 167 -26.21 -0.62 -4.94
N ASN A 168 -27.12 0.30 -4.71
CA ASN A 168 -28.25 0.11 -3.79
C ASN A 168 -29.35 -0.82 -4.36
N GLU A 169 -30.37 -1.11 -3.53
CA GLU A 169 -31.49 -1.98 -3.90
C GLU A 169 -32.23 -1.51 -5.16
N ASP A 170 -32.48 -0.21 -5.31
CA ASP A 170 -33.15 0.35 -6.49
C ASP A 170 -32.36 0.07 -7.78
N PHE A 171 -31.05 0.26 -7.75
CA PHE A 171 -30.16 -0.05 -8.87
C PHE A 171 -30.16 -1.55 -9.20
N ILE A 172 -30.08 -2.41 -8.18
CA ILE A 172 -30.11 -3.86 -8.34
C ILE A 172 -31.47 -4.30 -8.93
N LEU A 173 -32.58 -3.77 -8.41
CA LEU A 173 -33.93 -4.06 -8.91
C LEU A 173 -34.09 -3.60 -10.37
N ASN A 174 -33.49 -2.47 -10.75
CA ASN A 174 -33.48 -2.01 -12.13
C ASN A 174 -32.73 -3.00 -13.05
N LEU A 175 -31.53 -3.45 -12.65
CA LEU A 175 -30.78 -4.47 -13.41
C LEU A 175 -31.55 -5.80 -13.52
N LEU A 176 -32.20 -6.24 -12.43
CA LEU A 176 -33.04 -7.44 -12.43
C LEU A 176 -34.26 -7.28 -13.32
N LYS A 177 -34.85 -6.08 -13.42
CA LYS A 177 -35.95 -5.78 -14.33
C LYS A 177 -35.52 -5.90 -15.79
N ILE A 178 -34.38 -5.30 -16.17
CA ILE A 178 -33.78 -5.42 -17.51
C ILE A 178 -33.57 -6.90 -17.86
N TYR A 179 -32.97 -7.67 -16.94
CA TYR A 179 -32.74 -9.10 -17.10
C TYR A 179 -34.05 -9.89 -17.28
N LYS A 180 -35.04 -9.66 -16.41
CA LYS A 180 -36.34 -10.33 -16.44
C LYS A 180 -37.09 -10.06 -17.76
N ASN A 181 -36.97 -8.83 -18.28
CA ASN A 181 -37.61 -8.41 -19.53
C ASN A 181 -36.84 -8.86 -20.78
N LYS A 182 -35.65 -9.46 -20.63
CA LYS A 182 -34.74 -9.82 -21.73
C LYS A 182 -34.39 -8.64 -22.64
N GLU A 183 -34.31 -7.45 -22.04
CA GLU A 183 -33.90 -6.24 -22.75
C GLU A 183 -32.40 -6.33 -23.07
N PRO A 184 -31.98 -6.25 -24.35
CA PRO A 184 -30.59 -6.38 -24.71
C PRO A 184 -29.79 -5.17 -24.22
N LEU A 185 -28.71 -5.43 -23.49
CA LEU A 185 -27.81 -4.40 -22.97
C LEU A 185 -26.41 -4.61 -23.54
N THR A 186 -25.92 -3.65 -24.32
CA THR A 186 -24.54 -3.69 -24.84
C THR A 186 -23.53 -3.49 -23.71
N LYS A 187 -22.29 -3.96 -23.92
CA LYS A 187 -21.20 -3.76 -22.95
C LYS A 187 -20.97 -2.28 -22.61
N LYS A 188 -21.12 -1.39 -23.61
CA LYS A 188 -21.00 0.06 -23.40
C LYS A 188 -22.14 0.57 -22.50
N GLN A 189 -23.38 0.26 -22.83
CA GLN A 189 -24.53 0.68 -22.01
C GLN A 189 -24.45 0.17 -20.57
N PHE A 190 -24.02 -1.08 -20.37
CA PHE A 190 -23.81 -1.61 -19.02
C PHE A 190 -22.72 -0.86 -18.27
N ASN A 191 -21.57 -0.59 -18.92
CA ASN A 191 -20.51 0.20 -18.31
C ASN A 191 -20.97 1.62 -17.98
N ASP A 192 -21.75 2.26 -18.86
CA ASP A 192 -22.29 3.61 -18.63
C ASP A 192 -23.25 3.62 -17.42
N LEU A 193 -24.10 2.59 -17.26
CA LEU A 193 -24.95 2.43 -16.06
C LEU A 193 -24.12 2.32 -14.78
N ILE A 194 -23.06 1.50 -14.80
CA ILE A 194 -22.18 1.30 -13.65
C ILE A 194 -21.43 2.59 -13.31
N THR A 195 -20.91 3.30 -14.30
CA THR A 195 -20.19 4.58 -14.11
C THR A 195 -21.13 5.66 -13.56
N ASN A 196 -22.33 5.80 -14.12
CA ASN A 196 -23.32 6.76 -13.64
C ASN A 196 -23.71 6.49 -12.18
N GLU A 197 -23.85 5.22 -11.80
CA GLU A 197 -24.16 4.85 -10.42
C GLU A 197 -23.00 5.17 -9.47
N ARG A 198 -21.75 4.93 -9.88
CA ARG A 198 -20.54 5.29 -9.11
C ARG A 198 -20.40 6.81 -8.92
N ASN A 199 -20.74 7.59 -9.94
CA ASN A 199 -20.66 9.06 -9.91
C ASN A 199 -21.62 9.73 -8.91
N LYS A 200 -22.55 8.98 -8.29
CA LYS A 200 -23.40 9.50 -7.20
C LYS A 200 -22.61 9.88 -5.96
N LEU A 201 -21.39 9.36 -5.80
CA LEU A 201 -20.51 9.67 -4.68
C LEU A 201 -19.19 10.20 -5.25
N ILE A 202 -19.00 11.51 -5.11
CA ILE A 202 -17.82 12.18 -5.61
C ILE A 202 -16.69 12.05 -4.59
N ILE A 203 -15.55 11.54 -5.03
CA ILE A 203 -14.31 11.54 -4.24
C ILE A 203 -13.56 12.82 -4.57
N THR A 204 -13.35 13.66 -3.55
CA THR A 204 -12.77 15.00 -3.67
C THR A 204 -11.27 14.99 -3.37
N GLU A 205 -10.59 16.10 -3.71
CA GLU A 205 -9.18 16.28 -3.36
C GLU A 205 -8.99 16.33 -1.83
N GLU A 206 -9.91 16.95 -1.11
CA GLU A 206 -9.83 17.09 0.35
C GLU A 206 -9.80 15.71 1.04
N MET A 207 -10.53 14.73 0.53
CA MET A 207 -10.52 13.35 1.02
C MET A 207 -9.16 12.67 0.80
N TYR A 208 -8.51 12.85 -0.35
CA TYR A 208 -7.17 12.32 -0.59
C TYR A 208 -6.13 13.04 0.27
N GLN A 209 -6.16 14.36 0.28
CA GLN A 209 -5.24 15.20 1.07
C GLN A 209 -5.26 14.78 2.55
N HIS A 210 -6.43 14.73 3.18
CA HIS A 210 -6.56 14.29 4.57
C HIS A 210 -6.06 12.86 4.78
N ALA A 211 -6.38 11.93 3.87
CA ALA A 211 -5.93 10.55 3.99
C ALA A 211 -4.39 10.43 3.88
N VAL A 212 -3.75 11.26 3.06
CA VAL A 212 -2.30 11.32 2.88
C VAL A 212 -1.61 11.96 4.08
N GLU A 213 -2.08 13.13 4.53
CA GLU A 213 -1.54 13.84 5.70
C GLU A 213 -1.57 12.97 6.96
N LEU A 214 -2.63 12.18 7.12
CA LEU A 214 -2.79 11.24 8.23
C LEU A 214 -2.16 9.86 7.97
N ASN A 215 -1.46 9.66 6.85
CA ASN A 215 -0.83 8.38 6.46
C ASN A 215 -1.79 7.17 6.52
N ARG A 216 -3.00 7.33 5.97
CA ARG A 216 -4.07 6.32 5.97
C ARG A 216 -4.06 5.48 4.68
N ASN A 217 -2.99 4.74 4.43
CA ASN A 217 -2.79 4.00 3.15
C ASN A 217 -3.95 3.06 2.77
N GLU A 218 -4.53 2.33 3.74
CA GLU A 218 -5.72 1.49 3.48
C GLU A 218 -6.93 2.31 3.04
N ILE A 219 -7.07 3.54 3.54
CA ILE A 219 -8.16 4.43 3.13
C ILE A 219 -7.86 5.01 1.74
N ILE A 220 -6.64 5.43 1.46
CA ILE A 220 -6.22 5.88 0.12
C ILE A 220 -6.54 4.79 -0.92
N LYS A 221 -6.27 3.52 -0.60
CA LYS A 221 -6.67 2.38 -1.43
C LYS A 221 -8.19 2.30 -1.65
N ILE A 222 -8.99 2.48 -0.59
CA ILE A 222 -10.45 2.44 -0.70
C ILE A 222 -10.96 3.59 -1.56
N LEU A 223 -10.44 4.80 -1.35
CA LEU A 223 -10.77 5.97 -2.16
C LEU A 223 -10.44 5.69 -3.63
N PHE A 224 -9.19 5.33 -3.93
CA PHE A 224 -8.73 5.07 -5.29
C PHE A 224 -9.53 3.99 -6.02
N ASN A 225 -9.88 2.90 -5.34
CA ASN A 225 -10.64 1.82 -5.98
C ASN A 225 -12.12 2.16 -6.25
N ASN A 226 -12.65 3.21 -5.61
CA ASN A 226 -14.01 3.69 -5.80
C ASN A 226 -14.07 5.04 -6.50
N ASP A 227 -12.93 5.59 -6.91
CA ASP A 227 -12.84 6.85 -7.62
C ASP A 227 -13.30 6.68 -9.06
N SER A 228 -14.36 7.39 -9.43
CA SER A 228 -14.95 7.38 -10.77
C SER A 228 -14.68 8.67 -11.55
N SER A 229 -13.72 9.48 -11.08
CA SER A 229 -13.27 10.68 -11.76
C SER A 229 -12.67 10.36 -13.14
N GLU A 230 -12.54 11.38 -13.99
CA GLU A 230 -11.93 11.22 -15.31
C GLU A 230 -10.48 10.72 -15.21
N GLN A 231 -10.00 10.03 -16.26
CA GLN A 231 -8.68 9.41 -16.25
C GLN A 231 -7.55 10.41 -15.97
N ASP A 232 -7.65 11.62 -16.51
CA ASP A 232 -6.66 12.68 -16.31
C ASP A 232 -6.65 13.18 -14.85
N VAL A 233 -7.82 13.24 -14.20
CA VAL A 233 -7.93 13.61 -12.77
C VAL A 233 -7.30 12.53 -11.90
N ILE A 234 -7.59 11.26 -12.17
CA ILE A 234 -6.98 10.13 -11.44
C ILE A 234 -5.45 10.13 -11.64
N PHE A 235 -4.98 10.40 -12.86
CA PHE A 235 -3.56 10.52 -13.15
C PHE A 235 -2.89 11.66 -12.35
N CYS A 236 -3.52 12.84 -12.28
CA CYS A 236 -3.03 13.95 -11.45
C CYS A 236 -2.94 13.55 -9.97
N ARG A 237 -3.99 12.92 -9.42
CA ARG A 237 -4.02 12.45 -8.02
C ARG A 237 -2.94 11.42 -7.71
N ILE A 238 -2.66 10.49 -8.63
CA ILE A 238 -1.59 9.50 -8.45
C ILE A 238 -0.26 10.19 -8.20
N ASN A 239 0.04 11.22 -8.99
CA ASN A 239 1.28 11.98 -8.92
C ASN A 239 1.33 12.93 -7.72
N GLU A 240 0.25 13.68 -7.48
CA GLU A 240 0.17 14.66 -6.39
C GLU A 240 0.28 14.00 -5.00
N TYR A 241 -0.31 12.82 -4.83
CA TYR A 241 -0.42 12.14 -3.54
C TYR A 241 0.51 10.92 -3.40
N ASP A 242 1.44 10.73 -4.34
CA ASP A 242 2.36 9.58 -4.40
C ASP A 242 1.64 8.23 -4.21
N ILE A 243 0.47 8.05 -4.84
CA ILE A 243 -0.43 6.92 -4.57
C ILE A 243 0.28 5.58 -4.81
N LEU A 244 1.16 5.51 -5.82
CA LEU A 244 1.95 4.30 -6.08
C LEU A 244 2.84 3.93 -4.90
N GLU A 245 3.48 4.91 -4.25
CA GLU A 245 4.30 4.68 -3.06
C GLU A 245 3.43 4.18 -1.89
N LYS A 246 2.24 4.77 -1.70
CA LYS A 246 1.29 4.31 -0.67
C LYS A 246 0.81 2.88 -0.92
N ALA A 247 0.62 2.50 -2.19
CA ALA A 247 0.22 1.16 -2.59
C ALA A 247 1.32 0.12 -2.30
N VAL A 248 2.57 0.47 -2.57
CA VAL A 248 3.74 -0.38 -2.26
C VAL A 248 3.94 -0.52 -0.75
N LYS A 249 3.77 0.55 0.03
CA LYS A 249 3.90 0.54 1.50
C LYS A 249 2.94 -0.42 2.22
N ILE A 250 1.77 -0.70 1.66
CA ILE A 250 0.85 -1.71 2.19
C ILE A 250 1.02 -3.08 1.52
N ASN A 251 2.01 -3.20 0.63
CA ASN A 251 2.36 -4.41 -0.10
C ASN A 251 1.17 -5.06 -0.84
N ASP A 252 0.28 -4.24 -1.41
CA ASP A 252 -0.94 -4.70 -2.09
C ASP A 252 -0.75 -4.74 -3.61
N TYR A 253 -0.54 -5.94 -4.14
CA TYR A 253 -0.39 -6.20 -5.57
C TYR A 253 -1.55 -5.65 -6.41
N LYS A 254 -2.81 -5.85 -5.95
CA LYS A 254 -3.99 -5.46 -6.73
C LYS A 254 -4.10 -3.94 -6.80
N PHE A 255 -3.79 -3.26 -5.70
CA PHE A 255 -3.79 -1.81 -5.66
C PHE A 255 -2.68 -1.24 -6.56
N VAL A 256 -1.45 -1.76 -6.45
CA VAL A 256 -0.34 -1.38 -7.35
C VAL A 256 -0.75 -1.59 -8.81
N ASN A 257 -1.27 -2.76 -9.18
CA ASN A 257 -1.71 -3.03 -10.55
C ASN A 257 -2.82 -2.07 -11.02
N ASN A 258 -3.71 -1.65 -10.13
CA ASN A 258 -4.75 -0.67 -10.48
C ASN A 258 -4.17 0.73 -10.72
N VAL A 259 -3.19 1.16 -9.94
CA VAL A 259 -2.48 2.44 -10.15
C VAL A 259 -1.73 2.44 -11.48
N LEU A 260 -1.01 1.35 -11.79
CA LEU A 260 -0.19 1.23 -13.00
C LEU A 260 -0.98 1.23 -14.32
N LYS A 261 -2.31 1.08 -14.27
CA LYS A 261 -3.19 1.21 -15.45
C LYS A 261 -3.29 2.66 -15.94
N TYR A 262 -3.15 3.62 -15.03
CA TYR A 262 -3.21 5.05 -15.34
C TYR A 262 -1.82 5.62 -15.54
N GLU A 263 -0.86 5.17 -14.73
CA GLU A 263 0.53 5.62 -14.80
C GLU A 263 1.50 4.43 -14.80
N PRO A 264 2.04 4.03 -15.96
CA PRO A 264 3.02 2.97 -16.04
C PRO A 264 4.29 3.30 -15.23
N PHE A 265 4.90 2.29 -14.61
CA PHE A 265 6.08 2.53 -13.78
C PHE A 265 7.25 3.06 -14.60
N ASN A 266 7.81 4.18 -14.18
CA ASN A 266 8.95 4.81 -14.83
C ASN A 266 10.21 4.62 -13.98
N PHE A 267 11.11 3.73 -14.38
CA PHE A 267 12.39 3.56 -13.68
C PHE A 267 13.25 4.83 -13.64
N LYS A 268 12.99 5.82 -14.50
CA LYS A 268 13.70 7.11 -14.54
C LYS A 268 13.07 8.18 -13.63
N SER A 269 11.93 7.90 -13.00
CA SER A 269 11.31 8.87 -12.09
C SER A 269 12.19 9.10 -10.87
N ILE A 270 12.08 10.28 -10.27
CA ILE A 270 12.90 10.67 -9.12
C ILE A 270 12.64 9.76 -7.90
N ASN A 271 11.43 9.24 -7.77
CA ASN A 271 10.99 8.36 -6.68
C ASN A 271 11.21 6.86 -6.95
N ALA A 272 11.58 6.45 -8.18
CA ALA A 272 11.70 5.04 -8.56
C ALA A 272 12.61 4.23 -7.63
N LYS A 273 13.77 4.79 -7.25
CA LYS A 273 14.72 4.12 -6.34
C LYS A 273 14.10 3.87 -4.97
N SER A 274 13.40 4.87 -4.41
CA SER A 274 12.74 4.77 -3.11
C SER A 274 11.66 3.69 -3.13
N ILE A 275 10.82 3.71 -4.17
CA ILE A 275 9.75 2.72 -4.36
C ILE A 275 10.32 1.31 -4.50
N LEU A 276 11.37 1.12 -5.30
CA LEU A 276 12.01 -0.20 -5.48
C LEU A 276 12.65 -0.71 -4.18
N LEU A 277 13.25 0.18 -3.38
CA LEU A 277 13.78 -0.17 -2.05
C LEU A 277 12.65 -0.60 -1.11
N GLU A 278 11.51 0.08 -1.11
CA GLU A 278 10.35 -0.31 -0.31
C GLU A 278 9.84 -1.71 -0.71
N VAL A 279 9.66 -1.99 -2.00
CA VAL A 279 9.28 -3.34 -2.48
C VAL A 279 10.29 -4.40 -2.04
N SER A 280 11.59 -4.06 -2.03
CA SER A 280 12.65 -4.98 -1.65
C SER A 280 12.59 -5.40 -0.18
N GLN A 281 12.10 -4.53 0.73
CA GLN A 281 11.94 -4.85 2.15
C GLN A 281 10.94 -5.99 2.37
N TYR A 282 9.91 -6.07 1.52
CA TYR A 282 8.91 -7.14 1.54
C TYR A 282 9.31 -8.35 0.67
N ASN A 283 10.41 -8.26 -0.08
CA ASN A 283 10.82 -9.23 -1.10
C ASN A 283 9.66 -9.60 -2.06
N ASN A 284 8.80 -8.64 -2.41
CA ASN A 284 7.61 -8.90 -3.23
C ASN A 284 7.98 -8.92 -4.72
N LEU A 285 8.31 -10.12 -5.20
CA LEU A 285 8.65 -10.36 -6.61
C LEU A 285 7.51 -9.98 -7.55
N ASP A 286 6.24 -10.25 -7.21
CA ASP A 286 5.11 -10.03 -8.11
C ASP A 286 4.91 -8.55 -8.44
N ILE A 287 5.16 -7.65 -7.48
CA ILE A 287 5.17 -6.20 -7.73
C ILE A 287 6.33 -5.80 -8.65
N ILE A 288 7.51 -6.39 -8.50
CA ILE A 288 8.63 -6.13 -9.42
C ILE A 288 8.31 -6.58 -10.84
N LYS A 289 7.64 -7.74 -11.01
CA LYS A 289 7.18 -8.19 -12.32
C LYS A 289 6.24 -7.15 -12.94
N LEU A 290 5.27 -6.66 -12.17
CA LEU A 290 4.37 -5.59 -12.62
C LEU A 290 5.11 -4.31 -13.03
N PHE A 291 6.11 -3.87 -12.26
CA PHE A 291 6.90 -2.69 -12.59
C PHE A 291 7.67 -2.85 -13.89
N VAL A 292 8.36 -3.99 -14.06
CA VAL A 292 9.07 -4.30 -15.30
C VAL A 292 8.12 -4.34 -16.49
N GLU A 293 7.02 -5.09 -16.39
CA GLU A 293 6.05 -5.24 -17.48
C GLU A 293 5.38 -3.92 -17.85
N SER A 294 4.92 -3.14 -16.86
CA SER A 294 4.24 -1.85 -17.10
C SER A 294 5.20 -0.86 -17.76
N SER A 295 6.45 -0.81 -17.31
CA SER A 295 7.47 0.08 -17.87
C SER A 295 7.77 -0.23 -19.35
N LEU A 296 7.95 -1.52 -19.68
CA LEU A 296 8.26 -1.97 -21.04
C LEU A 296 7.07 -1.82 -22.01
N LYS A 297 5.83 -1.93 -21.53
CA LYS A 297 4.64 -1.62 -22.35
C LYS A 297 4.59 -0.14 -22.72
N ALA A 298 4.96 0.75 -21.80
CA ALA A 298 4.93 2.19 -22.03
C ALA A 298 5.97 2.64 -23.06
N THR A 299 7.19 2.08 -23.03
CA THR A 299 8.23 2.41 -24.02
C THR A 299 7.82 2.03 -25.45
N ASN A 300 7.22 0.84 -25.64
CA ASN A 300 6.78 0.36 -26.95
C ASN A 300 5.62 1.18 -27.55
N ASN A 301 4.71 1.69 -26.72
CA ASN A 301 3.57 2.49 -27.15
C ASN A 301 3.92 3.95 -27.46
N GLY A 302 5.19 4.34 -27.38
CA GLY A 302 5.65 5.67 -27.77
C GLY A 302 5.54 6.75 -26.70
N TYR A 303 5.17 6.42 -25.46
CA TYR A 303 5.22 7.36 -24.33
C TYR A 303 6.63 7.95 -24.13
N TYR A 304 7.68 7.21 -24.51
CA TYR A 304 9.08 7.64 -24.42
C TYR A 304 9.79 7.81 -25.79
N LYS A 305 9.06 7.74 -26.92
CA LYS A 305 9.62 7.80 -28.30
C LYS A 305 10.37 9.10 -28.63
N LYS A 306 10.24 10.16 -27.81
CA LYS A 306 11.01 11.41 -27.99
C LYS A 306 12.52 11.27 -27.75
N ILE A 307 12.97 10.18 -27.12
CA ILE A 307 14.41 9.94 -26.83
C ILE A 307 15.09 9.10 -27.93
N GLU A 308 14.33 8.50 -28.86
CA GLU A 308 14.83 7.48 -29.80
C GLU A 308 14.92 7.97 -31.25
N LYS A 309 15.65 9.06 -31.52
CA LYS A 309 15.98 9.41 -32.91
C LYS A 309 17.19 8.67 -33.50
N ASN A 310 17.94 7.89 -32.71
CA ASN A 310 19.25 7.36 -33.15
C ASN A 310 19.51 5.86 -32.95
N SER A 311 18.53 4.99 -32.68
CA SER A 311 18.80 3.53 -32.67
C SER A 311 18.15 2.83 -33.87
N LYS A 312 18.98 2.49 -34.86
CA LYS A 312 18.64 1.58 -35.97
C LYS A 312 18.69 0.12 -35.50
N SER A 313 18.00 -0.22 -34.42
CA SER A 313 17.97 -1.59 -33.88
C SER A 313 16.55 -2.13 -33.95
N ASN A 314 16.35 -3.21 -34.71
CA ASN A 314 15.09 -3.97 -34.80
C ASN A 314 14.75 -4.76 -33.52
N ASN A 315 15.36 -4.45 -32.37
CA ASN A 315 15.10 -5.17 -31.12
C ASN A 315 13.82 -4.66 -30.45
N LYS A 316 13.00 -5.60 -29.97
CA LYS A 316 11.73 -5.36 -29.24
C LYS A 316 11.89 -4.39 -28.05
N TYR A 317 13.09 -4.31 -27.46
CA TYR A 317 13.40 -3.43 -26.33
C TYR A 317 14.76 -2.75 -26.49
N ASN A 318 14.88 -1.53 -25.96
CA ASN A 318 16.12 -0.77 -25.94
C ASN A 318 17.12 -1.34 -24.92
N ILE A 319 18.27 -1.82 -25.40
CA ILE A 319 19.31 -2.47 -24.58
C ILE A 319 19.84 -1.59 -23.45
N HIS A 320 20.03 -0.29 -23.69
CA HIS A 320 20.53 0.65 -22.68
C HIS A 320 19.48 0.91 -21.59
N TYR A 321 18.20 0.88 -21.95
CA TYR A 321 17.12 0.98 -20.98
C TYR A 321 16.97 -0.29 -20.13
N LEU A 322 17.09 -1.48 -20.74
CA LEU A 322 17.12 -2.74 -19.97
C LEU A 322 18.31 -2.77 -19.00
N SER A 323 19.49 -2.32 -19.45
CA SER A 323 20.66 -2.17 -18.57
C SER A 323 20.41 -1.17 -17.45
N PHE A 324 19.69 -0.07 -17.72
CA PHE A 324 19.30 0.90 -16.69
C PHE A 324 18.37 0.29 -15.65
N MET A 325 17.35 -0.46 -16.08
CA MET A 325 16.46 -1.20 -15.19
C MET A 325 17.24 -2.19 -14.33
N LEU A 326 18.17 -2.95 -14.92
CA LEU A 326 19.02 -3.87 -14.19
C LEU A 326 19.88 -3.14 -13.14
N ASN A 327 20.52 -2.02 -13.49
CA ASN A 327 21.28 -1.20 -12.54
C ASN A 327 20.42 -0.69 -11.39
N MET A 328 19.16 -0.31 -11.66
CA MET A 328 18.21 0.09 -10.63
C MET A 328 17.84 -1.08 -9.70
N LEU A 329 17.61 -2.28 -10.24
CA LEU A 329 17.36 -3.48 -9.45
C LEU A 329 18.58 -3.91 -8.62
N ILE A 330 19.80 -3.80 -9.16
CA ILE A 330 21.05 -4.05 -8.43
C ILE A 330 21.15 -3.14 -7.19
N LYS A 331 20.81 -1.85 -7.34
CA LYS A 331 20.81 -0.88 -6.23
C LYS A 331 19.82 -1.22 -5.10
N THR A 332 18.85 -2.12 -5.34
CA THR A 332 17.95 -2.61 -4.28
C THR A 332 18.59 -3.67 -3.38
N ARG A 333 19.74 -4.23 -3.76
CA ARG A 333 20.44 -5.31 -3.04
C ARG A 333 19.57 -6.55 -2.83
N ASN A 334 18.65 -6.81 -3.76
CA ASN A 334 17.78 -7.98 -3.74
C ASN A 334 18.13 -8.92 -4.90
N LEU A 335 18.85 -9.99 -4.59
CA LEU A 335 19.29 -10.98 -5.57
C LEU A 335 18.11 -11.66 -6.29
N SER A 336 16.96 -11.83 -5.64
CA SER A 336 15.77 -12.44 -6.24
C SER A 336 15.23 -11.57 -7.38
N PHE A 337 15.25 -10.25 -7.22
CA PHE A 337 14.78 -9.31 -8.25
C PHE A 337 15.69 -9.33 -9.49
N ILE A 338 17.00 -9.43 -9.25
CA ILE A 338 18.02 -9.50 -10.29
C ILE A 338 17.93 -10.84 -11.03
N LYS A 339 17.78 -11.95 -10.30
CA LYS A 339 17.56 -13.30 -10.86
C LYS A 339 16.32 -13.36 -11.73
N TYR A 340 15.19 -12.84 -11.22
CA TYR A 340 13.98 -12.70 -12.02
C TYR A 340 14.29 -11.96 -13.32
N PHE A 341 14.86 -10.76 -13.25
CA PHE A 341 15.05 -9.96 -14.44
C PHE A 341 15.98 -10.65 -15.47
N ILE A 342 17.12 -11.21 -15.04
CA ILE A 342 18.12 -11.83 -15.93
C ILE A 342 17.67 -13.20 -16.48
N GLU A 343 16.93 -13.98 -15.70
CA GLU A 343 16.57 -15.36 -16.04
C GLU A 343 15.17 -15.50 -16.64
N ASP A 344 14.36 -14.44 -16.62
CA ASP A 344 12.98 -14.45 -17.13
C ASP A 344 12.90 -14.82 -18.62
N THR A 345 11.94 -15.67 -18.95
CA THR A 345 11.78 -16.21 -20.32
C THR A 345 11.48 -15.15 -21.37
N GLU A 346 10.82 -14.03 -21.00
CA GLU A 346 10.48 -12.97 -21.95
C GLU A 346 11.68 -12.06 -22.23
N PHE A 347 12.45 -11.69 -21.20
CA PHE A 347 13.48 -10.64 -21.32
C PHE A 347 14.91 -11.17 -21.41
N LYS A 348 15.18 -12.41 -20.99
CA LYS A 348 16.54 -12.99 -20.94
C LYS A 348 17.31 -12.86 -22.27
N SER A 349 16.64 -13.04 -23.41
CA SER A 349 17.28 -12.94 -24.74
C SER A 349 17.67 -11.51 -25.13
N TYR A 350 17.15 -10.50 -24.43
CA TYR A 350 17.38 -9.08 -24.73
C TYR A 350 18.32 -8.40 -23.72
N ILE A 351 18.56 -9.02 -22.56
CA ILE A 351 19.44 -8.48 -21.54
C ILE A 351 20.90 -8.76 -21.92
N ASN A 352 21.66 -7.68 -22.09
CA ASN A 352 23.11 -7.75 -22.21
C ASN A 352 23.73 -7.28 -20.90
N ILE A 353 24.32 -8.22 -20.15
CA ILE A 353 24.97 -7.98 -18.86
C ILE A 353 26.17 -7.02 -18.93
N ASN A 354 26.72 -6.83 -20.14
CA ASN A 354 27.90 -6.03 -20.44
C ASN A 354 27.57 -4.76 -21.23
N ALA A 355 26.29 -4.45 -21.44
CA ALA A 355 25.90 -3.15 -21.98
C ALA A 355 26.01 -2.08 -20.90
N LYS A 356 26.33 -0.84 -21.32
CA LYS A 356 26.14 0.33 -20.48
C LYS A 356 24.67 0.70 -20.44
N ASP A 357 24.24 1.24 -19.31
CA ASP A 357 22.95 1.92 -19.23
C ASP A 357 22.98 3.31 -19.89
N ILE A 358 21.85 4.01 -19.83
CA ILE A 358 21.70 5.38 -20.36
C ILE A 358 22.53 6.45 -19.64
N ASN A 359 23.18 6.11 -18.51
CA ASN A 359 24.09 6.97 -17.76
C ASN A 359 25.55 6.49 -17.88
N ASP A 360 25.84 5.67 -18.89
CA ASP A 360 27.16 5.07 -19.13
C ASP A 360 27.66 4.11 -18.04
N GLU A 361 26.78 3.62 -17.17
CA GLU A 361 27.13 2.72 -16.07
C GLU A 361 26.92 1.24 -16.41
N TYR A 362 27.86 0.40 -16.03
CA TYR A 362 27.79 -1.05 -16.21
C TYR A 362 27.13 -1.75 -15.01
N PRO A 363 26.40 -2.86 -15.22
CA PRO A 363 25.85 -3.68 -14.13
C PRO A 363 26.88 -4.12 -13.10
N ILE A 364 28.05 -4.61 -13.54
CA ILE A 364 29.10 -5.09 -12.63
C ILE A 364 29.74 -3.96 -11.81
N ILE A 365 29.91 -2.77 -12.40
CA ILE A 365 30.37 -1.56 -11.69
C ILE A 365 29.33 -1.13 -10.67
N THR A 366 28.04 -1.15 -11.03
CA THR A 366 26.95 -0.83 -10.11
C THR A 366 26.94 -1.79 -8.93
N ALA A 367 27.05 -3.10 -9.16
CA ALA A 367 27.10 -4.11 -8.11
C ALA A 367 28.29 -3.91 -7.17
N PHE A 368 29.48 -3.61 -7.70
CA PHE A 368 30.68 -3.29 -6.92
C PHE A 368 30.45 -2.13 -5.92
N TYR A 369 29.73 -1.09 -6.33
CA TYR A 369 29.41 0.06 -5.47
C TYR A 369 28.26 -0.20 -4.49
N THR A 370 27.42 -1.21 -4.70
CA THR A 370 26.36 -1.58 -3.74
C THR A 370 26.86 -2.32 -2.50
N ASP A 371 28.11 -2.76 -2.52
CA ASP A 371 28.73 -3.53 -1.44
C ASP A 371 27.99 -4.86 -1.14
N ASP A 372 27.55 -5.53 -2.19
CA ASP A 372 26.91 -6.83 -2.13
C ASP A 372 27.69 -7.83 -2.97
N LEU A 373 28.60 -8.56 -2.31
CA LEU A 373 29.46 -9.55 -2.95
C LEU A 373 28.66 -10.69 -3.60
N ASN A 374 27.47 -11.02 -3.09
CA ASN A 374 26.64 -12.10 -3.66
C ASN A 374 26.06 -11.69 -5.02
N ILE A 375 25.61 -10.44 -5.14
CA ILE A 375 25.15 -9.90 -6.43
C ILE A 375 26.32 -9.81 -7.40
N PHE A 376 27.46 -9.32 -6.93
CA PHE A 376 28.67 -9.22 -7.75
C PHE A 376 29.11 -10.60 -8.30
N GLU A 377 29.17 -11.61 -7.43
CA GLU A 377 29.48 -13.00 -7.81
C GLU A 377 28.45 -13.56 -8.80
N TYR A 378 27.16 -13.33 -8.55
CA TYR A 378 26.12 -13.78 -9.46
C TYR A 378 26.24 -13.15 -10.86
N LEU A 379 26.57 -11.85 -10.97
CA LEU A 379 26.80 -11.22 -12.27
C LEU A 379 28.02 -11.82 -12.99
N ILE A 380 29.10 -12.14 -12.25
CA ILE A 380 30.28 -12.84 -12.78
C ILE A 380 29.86 -14.21 -13.35
N GLU A 381 29.10 -15.01 -12.60
CA GLU A 381 28.58 -16.31 -13.06
C GLU A 381 27.70 -16.18 -14.32
N LYS A 382 27.08 -15.02 -14.55
CA LYS A 382 26.31 -14.70 -15.77
C LYS A 382 27.14 -14.11 -16.91
N GLY A 383 28.46 -14.05 -16.77
CA GLY A 383 29.38 -13.60 -17.82
C GLY A 383 29.63 -12.09 -17.85
N ALA A 384 29.51 -11.42 -16.70
CA ALA A 384 29.90 -10.02 -16.58
C ALA A 384 31.41 -9.82 -16.87
N ASP A 385 31.72 -8.82 -17.68
CA ASP A 385 33.08 -8.45 -18.06
C ASP A 385 33.74 -7.65 -16.93
N CYS A 386 34.71 -8.27 -16.26
CA CYS A 386 35.46 -7.64 -15.18
C CYS A 386 36.60 -6.73 -15.67
N ASN A 387 36.81 -6.61 -16.99
CA ASN A 387 37.72 -5.64 -17.60
C ASN A 387 37.09 -4.25 -17.76
N THR A 388 35.84 -4.09 -17.32
CA THR A 388 35.10 -2.85 -17.38
C THR A 388 35.81 -1.73 -16.61
N LYS A 389 35.68 -0.51 -17.14
CA LYS A 389 36.10 0.73 -16.50
C LYS A 389 34.86 1.50 -16.09
N ASN A 390 34.91 2.16 -14.94
CA ASN A 390 33.88 3.12 -14.55
C ASN A 390 33.93 4.39 -15.41
N CYS A 391 33.01 5.33 -15.19
CA CYS A 391 32.95 6.61 -15.90
C CYS A 391 34.22 7.47 -15.77
N ASN A 392 35.03 7.26 -14.73
CA ASN A 392 36.33 7.94 -14.53
C ASN A 392 37.49 7.22 -15.25
N GLY A 393 37.23 6.13 -15.97
CA GLY A 393 38.27 5.34 -16.65
C GLY A 393 39.05 4.40 -15.73
N ASN A 394 38.67 4.28 -14.46
CA ASN A 394 39.30 3.35 -13.52
C ASN A 394 38.79 1.92 -13.77
N SER A 395 39.70 0.97 -13.93
CA SER A 395 39.34 -0.44 -14.06
C SER A 395 38.74 -0.99 -12.77
N LEU A 396 37.85 -1.97 -12.89
CA LEU A 396 37.20 -2.61 -11.74
C LEU A 396 38.21 -3.22 -10.74
N ILE A 397 39.32 -3.79 -11.23
CA ILE A 397 40.40 -4.29 -10.37
C ILE A 397 41.13 -3.15 -9.63
N SER A 398 41.39 -2.02 -10.31
CA SER A 398 42.01 -0.85 -9.69
C SER A 398 41.12 -0.23 -8.61
N LEU A 399 39.80 -0.22 -8.82
CA LEU A 399 38.81 0.20 -7.82
C LEU A 399 38.78 -0.78 -6.64
N SER A 400 38.89 -2.08 -6.89
CA SER A 400 38.90 -3.09 -5.84
C SER A 400 40.14 -2.96 -4.94
N ILE A 401 41.31 -2.61 -5.49
CA ILE A 401 42.52 -2.40 -4.69
C ILE A 401 42.37 -1.27 -3.65
N ASP A 402 41.59 -0.23 -3.97
CA ASP A 402 41.34 0.91 -3.06
C ASP A 402 40.26 0.62 -2.00
N LYS A 403 39.55 -0.50 -2.14
CA LYS A 403 38.41 -0.83 -1.29
C LYS A 403 38.85 -1.70 -0.11
N ASN A 404 38.33 -1.45 1.09
CA ASN A 404 38.71 -2.16 2.32
C ASN A 404 38.52 -3.69 2.22
N ASP A 405 37.40 -4.15 1.68
CA ASP A 405 37.06 -5.56 1.44
C ASP A 405 37.35 -6.00 -0.01
N GLY A 406 38.09 -5.18 -0.75
CA GLY A 406 38.40 -5.38 -2.16
C GLY A 406 39.11 -6.68 -2.49
N LYS A 407 39.81 -7.28 -1.51
CA LYS A 407 40.41 -8.62 -1.63
C LYS A 407 39.38 -9.67 -2.06
N GLU A 408 38.16 -9.62 -1.51
CA GLU A 408 37.13 -10.61 -1.83
C GLU A 408 36.58 -10.42 -3.24
N TYR A 409 36.38 -9.17 -3.68
CA TYR A 409 36.04 -8.86 -5.07
C TYR A 409 37.13 -9.36 -6.04
N ILE A 410 38.41 -9.12 -5.73
CA ILE A 410 39.54 -9.60 -6.54
C ILE A 410 39.54 -11.13 -6.62
N LYS A 411 39.35 -11.85 -5.51
CA LYS A 411 39.24 -13.31 -5.54
C LYS A 411 38.12 -13.80 -6.45
N LYS A 412 36.94 -13.16 -6.41
CA LYS A 412 35.83 -13.54 -7.30
C LYS A 412 36.17 -13.31 -8.77
N MET A 413 36.82 -12.20 -9.09
CA MET A 413 37.23 -11.88 -10.45
C MET A 413 38.35 -12.78 -11.00
N LEU A 414 39.26 -13.24 -10.13
CA LEU A 414 40.35 -14.14 -10.46
C LEU A 414 39.95 -15.62 -10.45
N ASN A 415 38.68 -15.94 -10.19
CA ASN A 415 38.21 -17.32 -10.13
C ASN A 415 38.34 -18.01 -11.50
N GLU A 416 39.14 -19.07 -11.55
CA GLU A 416 39.49 -19.81 -12.77
C GLU A 416 38.27 -20.41 -13.49
N ASN A 417 37.17 -20.64 -12.78
CA ASN A 417 35.94 -21.17 -13.36
C ASN A 417 35.18 -20.14 -14.22
N VAL A 418 35.56 -18.85 -14.17
CA VAL A 418 34.81 -17.78 -14.85
C VAL A 418 35.70 -16.90 -15.75
N LYS A 419 37.03 -16.87 -15.54
CA LYS A 419 38.05 -16.15 -16.36
C LYS A 419 37.54 -14.85 -16.98
N THR A 420 37.19 -13.87 -16.14
CA THR A 420 36.56 -12.61 -16.58
C THR A 420 37.54 -11.44 -16.72
N ILE A 421 38.78 -11.55 -16.21
CA ILE A 421 39.79 -10.49 -16.30
C ILE A 421 40.95 -10.89 -17.21
N LYS A 422 41.37 -9.97 -18.08
CA LYS A 422 42.58 -10.03 -18.88
C LYS A 422 43.80 -9.64 -18.07
N GLU A 423 44.89 -10.36 -18.28
CA GLU A 423 46.16 -10.21 -17.55
C GLU A 423 46.73 -8.78 -17.64
N GLU A 424 46.53 -8.09 -18.76
CA GLU A 424 46.96 -6.69 -18.97
C GLU A 424 46.33 -5.70 -17.97
N PHE A 425 45.15 -5.99 -17.41
CA PHE A 425 44.51 -5.15 -16.39
C PHE A 425 44.98 -5.48 -14.97
N ILE A 426 45.49 -6.70 -14.76
CA ILE A 426 46.01 -7.18 -13.46
C ILE A 426 47.48 -6.79 -13.29
N PHE A 427 48.26 -6.92 -14.37
CA PHE A 427 49.71 -6.82 -14.38
C PHE A 427 50.27 -5.78 -15.35
N GLY A 428 49.41 -5.09 -16.11
CA GLY A 428 49.76 -3.78 -16.65
C GLY A 428 50.25 -2.87 -15.52
N SER A 429 51.09 -1.88 -15.85
CA SER A 429 51.95 -1.08 -14.95
C SER A 429 51.33 -0.51 -13.67
N ASP A 430 50.02 -0.62 -13.47
CA ASP A 430 49.26 0.15 -12.51
C ASP A 430 48.67 -0.71 -11.36
N SER A 431 48.17 -1.93 -11.57
CA SER A 431 47.38 -2.65 -10.54
C SER A 431 48.22 -3.28 -9.41
N LEU A 432 49.19 -4.14 -9.72
CA LEU A 432 50.12 -4.70 -8.71
C LEU A 432 50.91 -3.57 -8.00
N MET A 433 51.38 -2.59 -8.78
CA MET A 433 52.09 -1.42 -8.27
C MET A 433 51.24 -0.58 -7.32
N LYS A 434 49.95 -0.40 -7.63
CA LYS A 434 49.00 0.30 -6.75
C LYS A 434 48.75 -0.47 -5.46
N ALA A 435 48.64 -1.79 -5.51
CA ALA A 435 48.51 -2.60 -4.28
C ALA A 435 49.74 -2.46 -3.37
N ILE A 436 50.94 -2.38 -3.95
CA ILE A 436 52.20 -2.10 -3.24
C ILE A 436 52.18 -0.69 -2.66
N ASN A 437 51.86 0.35 -3.45
CA ASN A 437 51.75 1.74 -2.97
C ASN A 437 50.74 1.89 -1.81
N ASN A 438 49.64 1.15 -1.85
CA ASN A 438 48.62 1.15 -0.80
C ASN A 438 49.04 0.32 0.44
N ASN A 439 50.22 -0.32 0.44
CA ASN A 439 50.70 -1.24 1.47
C ASN A 439 49.69 -2.37 1.79
N ASN A 440 48.91 -2.80 0.80
CA ASN A 440 47.89 -3.82 0.99
C ASN A 440 48.47 -5.22 0.79
N ILE A 441 49.14 -5.73 1.83
CA ILE A 441 49.89 -6.99 1.77
C ILE A 441 49.05 -8.16 1.27
N ASN A 442 47.80 -8.21 1.73
CA ASN A 442 46.88 -9.27 1.38
C ASN A 442 46.54 -9.31 -0.12
N ILE A 443 46.39 -8.15 -0.74
CA ILE A 443 46.12 -8.05 -2.18
C ILE A 443 47.40 -8.31 -2.97
N VAL A 444 48.55 -7.80 -2.52
CA VAL A 444 49.85 -8.10 -3.17
C VAL A 444 50.09 -9.61 -3.23
N ILE A 445 49.95 -10.32 -2.09
CA ILE A 445 50.12 -11.78 -2.04
C ILE A 445 49.13 -12.48 -2.99
N LEU A 446 47.87 -12.03 -3.03
CA LEU A 446 46.85 -12.61 -3.90
C LEU A 446 47.21 -12.46 -5.39
N LEU A 447 47.60 -11.25 -5.80
CA LEU A 447 47.99 -10.97 -7.19
C LEU A 447 49.27 -11.69 -7.59
N VAL A 448 50.28 -11.73 -6.71
CA VAL A 448 51.54 -12.44 -6.96
C VAL A 448 51.30 -13.94 -7.11
N ARG A 449 50.53 -14.56 -6.21
CA ARG A 449 50.18 -15.98 -6.32
C ARG A 449 49.47 -16.30 -7.62
N TYR A 450 48.46 -15.52 -7.97
CA TYR A 450 47.74 -15.70 -9.23
C TYR A 450 48.69 -15.57 -10.44
N GLY A 451 49.58 -14.57 -10.42
CA GLY A 451 50.60 -14.37 -11.46
C GLY A 451 51.56 -15.54 -11.60
N LEU A 452 52.04 -16.10 -10.48
CA LEU A 452 52.90 -17.29 -10.47
C LEU A 452 52.16 -18.54 -10.98
N GLU A 453 50.93 -18.78 -10.52
CA GLU A 453 50.09 -19.92 -10.93
C GLU A 453 49.81 -19.92 -12.44
N HIS A 454 49.69 -18.74 -13.04
CA HIS A 454 49.37 -18.56 -14.47
C HIS A 454 50.58 -18.22 -15.35
N ASN A 455 51.82 -18.25 -14.82
CA ASN A 455 53.06 -17.89 -15.52
C ASN A 455 53.05 -16.47 -16.13
N ILE A 456 52.47 -15.50 -15.43
CA ILE A 456 52.34 -14.12 -15.88
C ILE A 456 53.61 -13.33 -15.52
N ASN A 457 54.14 -12.56 -16.48
CA ASN A 457 55.30 -11.69 -16.23
C ASN A 457 54.88 -10.47 -15.39
N MET A 458 55.33 -10.44 -14.13
CA MET A 458 55.05 -9.36 -13.18
C MET A 458 56.14 -8.28 -13.16
N ASN A 459 57.24 -8.42 -13.91
CA ASN A 459 58.35 -7.45 -13.95
C ASN A 459 58.05 -6.25 -14.86
N THR A 460 56.85 -5.68 -14.75
CA THR A 460 56.47 -4.46 -15.46
C THR A 460 57.02 -3.23 -14.75
N ILE A 461 57.19 -2.12 -15.48
CA ILE A 461 57.72 -0.87 -14.93
C ILE A 461 56.62 0.20 -14.82
N ASP A 462 56.62 0.96 -13.73
CA ASP A 462 55.76 2.15 -13.59
C ASP A 462 56.30 3.35 -14.39
N ARG A 463 55.59 4.48 -14.33
CA ARG A 463 55.99 5.75 -14.98
C ARG A 463 57.33 6.31 -14.47
N ASN A 464 57.82 5.85 -13.32
CA ASN A 464 59.09 6.24 -12.75
C ASN A 464 60.19 5.19 -13.01
N GLY A 465 59.91 4.14 -13.80
CA GLY A 465 60.84 3.07 -14.11
C GLY A 465 61.02 2.03 -12.98
N ASN A 466 60.20 2.05 -11.93
CA ASN A 466 60.27 1.05 -10.87
C ASN A 466 59.63 -0.26 -11.33
N THR A 467 60.22 -1.39 -10.98
CA THR A 467 59.56 -2.71 -10.94
C THR A 467 58.80 -2.88 -9.61
N PRO A 468 57.87 -3.83 -9.47
CA PRO A 468 57.21 -4.11 -8.19
C PRO A 468 58.19 -4.26 -7.02
N LEU A 469 59.29 -4.99 -7.25
CA LEU A 469 60.31 -5.22 -6.23
C LEU A 469 61.06 -3.93 -5.85
N THR A 470 61.50 -3.14 -6.84
CA THR A 470 62.22 -1.89 -6.55
C THR A 470 61.31 -0.85 -5.91
N LEU A 471 60.01 -0.85 -6.26
CA LEU A 471 59.02 0.00 -5.63
C LEU A 471 58.82 -0.37 -4.15
N ALA A 472 58.66 -1.66 -3.85
CA ALA A 472 58.52 -2.15 -2.48
C ALA A 472 59.74 -1.80 -1.61
N TYR A 473 60.95 -1.93 -2.15
CA TYR A 473 62.18 -1.55 -1.46
C TYR A 473 62.24 -0.04 -1.19
N ARG A 474 61.90 0.79 -2.19
CA ARG A 474 61.86 2.25 -2.07
C ARG A 474 60.86 2.74 -1.02
N LEU A 475 59.76 2.02 -0.84
CA LEU A 475 58.73 2.33 0.17
C LEU A 475 59.03 1.72 1.54
N GLU A 476 60.21 1.11 1.73
CA GLU A 476 60.65 0.47 2.98
C GLU A 476 59.77 -0.71 3.44
N TYR A 477 59.01 -1.33 2.52
CA TYR A 477 58.14 -2.46 2.83
C TYR A 477 58.90 -3.78 2.76
N GLN A 478 59.72 -4.05 3.79
CA GLN A 478 60.56 -5.26 3.89
C GLN A 478 59.78 -6.58 3.82
N VAL A 479 58.47 -6.56 4.11
CA VAL A 479 57.61 -7.75 3.99
C VAL A 479 57.46 -8.19 2.53
N PHE A 480 57.50 -7.26 1.57
CA PHE A 480 57.32 -7.56 0.15
C PHE A 480 58.58 -8.03 -0.56
N SER A 481 59.77 -7.80 0.00
CA SER A 481 61.04 -8.23 -0.61
C SER A 481 61.36 -9.72 -0.42
N ASN A 482 60.55 -10.43 0.37
CA ASN A 482 60.73 -11.86 0.69
C ASN A 482 59.78 -12.80 -0.07
N PHE A 483 58.91 -12.26 -0.93
CA PHE A 483 57.99 -12.98 -1.81
C PHE A 483 58.35 -12.70 -3.26
#